data_AF-A0A538KTB0-F1
#
_entry.id   AF-A0A538KTB0-F1
#
_cell.length_a   1.000
_cell.length_b   1.000
_cell.length_c   1.000
_cell.angle_alpha   90.00
_cell.angle_beta   90.00
_cell.angle_gamma   90.00
#
_symmetry.space_group_name_H-M   'P 1'
#
loop_
_entity.id
_entity.type
_entity.pdbx_description
1 polymer ?
#
loop_
_entity_poly.entity_id
_entity_poly.type
_entity_poly.pdbx_seq_one_letter_code
_entity_poly.pdbx_strand_id
1 'polypeptide(L)' 'MSETITQTYESAQARVEQIIVRLDSGEAGLRETHDLVAEAKTLIEFCAGELDAVGRGLEELRLDALVERLETDPGRRA' A
#
# COMPACT_ATOMS: atom_id res chain seq x y z
N MET A 1 -8.27 28.79 -1.12
CA MET A 1 -7.05 27.97 -1.26
C MET A 1 -7.43 26.60 -0.73
N SER A 2 -7.69 25.64 -1.62
CA SER A 2 -8.00 24.27 -1.21
C SER A 2 -6.68 23.54 -1.07
N GLU A 3 -6.29 23.24 0.16
CA GLU A 3 -5.20 22.34 0.47
C GLU A 3 -5.64 20.94 0.01
N THR A 4 -5.18 20.51 -1.17
CA THR A 4 -5.27 19.11 -1.57
C THR A 4 -4.38 18.33 -0.60
N ILE A 5 -5.00 17.76 0.43
CA ILE A 5 -4.34 16.82 1.33
C ILE A 5 -3.89 15.65 0.45
N THR A 6 -2.59 15.56 0.21
CA THR A 6 -2.00 14.42 -0.50
C THR A 6 -2.28 13.16 0.32
N GLN A 7 -3.00 12.21 -0.27
CA GLN A 7 -3.27 10.92 0.34
C GLN A 7 -1.95 10.16 0.54
N THR A 8 -1.72 9.66 1.75
CA THR A 8 -0.56 8.80 2.09
C THR A 8 -1.03 7.42 2.53
N TYR A 9 -0.10 6.44 2.56
CA TYR A 9 -0.39 5.09 3.05
C TYR A 9 -0.90 5.12 4.51
N GLU A 10 -0.24 5.85 5.39
CA GLU A 10 -0.57 5.93 6.81
C GLU A 10 -1.92 6.60 7.04
N SER A 11 -2.21 7.68 6.30
CA SER A 11 -3.51 8.36 6.39
C SER A 11 -4.65 7.49 5.82
N ALA A 12 -4.39 6.73 4.75
CA ALA A 12 -5.35 5.78 4.19
C ALA A 12 -5.62 4.63 5.18
N GLN A 13 -4.58 4.04 5.77
CA GLN A 13 -4.70 2.98 6.76
C GLN A 13 -5.45 3.45 8.01
N ALA A 14 -5.13 4.63 8.54
CA ALA A 14 -5.84 5.21 9.68
C ALA A 14 -7.33 5.44 9.37
N ARG A 15 -7.65 5.88 8.15
CA ARG A 15 -9.05 6.05 7.72
C ARG A 15 -9.78 4.71 7.60
N VAL A 16 -9.15 3.68 7.06
CA VAL A 16 -9.71 2.33 7.00
C VAL A 16 -10.03 1.81 8.41
N GLU A 17 -9.16 2.01 9.39
CA GLU A 17 -9.47 1.61 10.78
C GLU A 17 -10.68 2.34 11.36
N GLN A 18 -10.81 3.64 11.12
CA GLN A 18 -12.01 4.39 11.54
C GLN A 18 -13.29 3.82 10.91
N ILE A 19 -13.22 3.44 9.62
CA ILE A 19 -14.35 2.81 8.93
C ILE A 19 -14.70 1.47 9.58
N ILE A 20 -13.69 0.63 9.87
CA ILE A 20 -13.90 -0.68 10.54
C ILE A 20 -14.59 -0.47 11.89
N VAL A 21 -14.08 0.44 12.72
CA VAL A 21 -14.68 0.75 14.03
C VAL A 21 -16.14 1.19 13.88
N ARG A 22 -16.45 2.00 12.86
CA ARG A 22 -17.83 2.43 12.61
C ARG A 22 -18.73 1.27 12.17
N LEU A 23 -18.26 0.40 11.29
CA LEU A 23 -19.02 -0.76 10.82
C LEU A 23 -19.25 -1.80 11.92
N ASP A 24 -18.22 -2.07 12.73
CA ASP A 24 -18.28 -3.01 13.85
C ASP A 24 -19.24 -2.59 14.96
N SER A 25 -19.55 -1.28 15.07
CA SER A 25 -20.59 -0.80 15.98
C SER A 25 -21.98 -1.35 15.66
N GLY A 26 -22.23 -1.76 14.42
CA GLY A 26 -23.54 -2.24 13.95
C GLY A 26 -24.63 -1.16 13.87
N GLU A 27 -24.29 0.10 14.18
CA GLU A 27 -25.23 1.24 14.18
C GLU A 27 -25.29 1.98 12.83
N ALA A 28 -24.44 1.59 11.87
CA ALA A 28 -24.43 2.18 10.55
C ALA A 28 -25.67 1.73 9.74
N GLY A 29 -26.39 2.69 9.18
CA GLY A 29 -27.53 2.40 8.30
C GLY A 29 -27.07 1.81 6.96
N LEU A 30 -27.95 1.09 6.23
CA LEU A 30 -27.59 0.41 4.97
C LEU A 30 -26.82 1.31 3.97
N ARG A 31 -27.29 2.55 3.78
CA ARG A 31 -26.67 3.49 2.84
C ARG A 31 -25.31 3.98 3.32
N GLU A 32 -25.20 4.25 4.62
CA GLU A 32 -23.92 4.61 5.25
C GLU A 32 -22.91 3.45 5.11
N THR A 33 -23.34 2.22 5.39
CA THR A 33 -22.51 1.02 5.21
C THR A 33 -22.01 0.86 3.79
N HIS A 34 -22.88 1.07 2.79
CA HIS A 34 -22.47 1.03 1.38
C HIS A 34 -21.38 2.06 1.09
N ASP A 35 -21.57 3.30 1.52
CA ASP A 35 -20.64 4.40 1.24
C ASP A 35 -19.30 4.18 1.96
N LEU A 36 -19.34 3.73 3.22
CA LEU A 36 -18.16 3.37 4.02
C LEU A 36 -17.37 2.21 3.39
N VAL A 37 -18.04 1.15 2.94
CA VAL A 37 -17.37 0.01 2.30
C VAL A 37 -16.77 0.41 0.95
N ALA A 38 -17.45 1.26 0.17
CA ALA A 38 -16.91 1.77 -1.08
C ALA A 38 -15.66 2.64 -0.85
N GLU A 39 -15.69 3.50 0.17
CA GLU A 39 -14.53 4.29 0.59
C GLU A 39 -13.37 3.39 1.03
N ALA A 40 -13.63 2.44 1.95
CA ALA A 40 -12.62 1.52 2.44
C ALA A 40 -11.97 0.71 1.31
N LYS A 41 -12.75 0.25 0.32
CA LYS A 41 -12.22 -0.45 -0.85
C LYS A 41 -11.19 0.41 -1.60
N THR A 42 -11.54 1.66 -1.88
CA THR A 42 -10.66 2.58 -2.61
C THR A 42 -9.35 2.81 -1.86
N LEU A 43 -9.43 2.96 -0.53
CA LEU A 43 -8.25 3.14 0.33
C LEU A 43 -7.38 1.88 0.40
N ILE A 44 -7.98 0.69 0.46
CA ILE A 44 -7.25 -0.59 0.45
C ILE A 44 -6.52 -0.79 -0.88
N GLU A 45 -7.17 -0.47 -2.01
CA GLU A 45 -6.54 -0.54 -3.33
C GLU A 45 -5.36 0.43 -3.45
N PHE A 46 -5.50 1.65 -2.90
CA PHE A 46 -4.40 2.61 -2.81
C PHE A 46 -3.23 2.04 -1.97
N CYS A 47 -3.50 1.53 -0.77
CA CYS A 47 -2.47 0.94 0.10
C CYS A 47 -1.77 -0.25 -0.57
N ALA A 48 -2.51 -1.09 -1.30
CA ALA A 48 -1.93 -2.20 -2.04
C ALA A 48 -0.96 -1.72 -3.14
N GLY A 49 -1.31 -0.64 -3.86
CA GLY A 49 -0.44 -0.04 -4.87
C GLY A 49 0.87 0.50 -4.28
N GLU A 50 0.80 1.18 -3.13
CA GLU A 50 1.99 1.68 -2.43
C GLU A 50 2.91 0.53 -2.01
N LEU A 51 2.35 -0.55 -1.44
CA LEU A 51 3.12 -1.73 -1.01
C LEU A 51 3.76 -2.47 -2.20
N ASP A 52 3.05 -2.57 -3.32
CA ASP A 52 3.55 -3.18 -4.56
C ASP A 52 4.70 -2.37 -5.16
N ALA A 53 4.63 -1.03 -5.11
CA ALA A 53 5.72 -0.16 -5.51
C ALA A 53 6.98 -0.34 -4.63
N VAL A 54 6.80 -0.45 -3.31
CA VAL A 54 7.90 -0.77 -2.38
C VAL A 54 8.48 -2.16 -2.66
N GLY A 55 7.62 -3.15 -2.92
CA GLY A 55 8.03 -4.51 -3.27
C GLY A 55 8.94 -4.55 -4.50
N ARG A 56 8.53 -3.87 -5.59
CA ARG A 56 9.36 -3.73 -6.79
C ARG A 56 10.70 -3.06 -6.51
N GLY A 57 10.71 -1.96 -5.75
CA GLY A 57 11.96 -1.28 -5.38
C GLY A 57 12.93 -2.18 -4.61
N LEU A 58 12.42 -3.04 -3.72
CA LEU A 58 13.23 -4.03 -3.01
C LEU A 58 13.77 -5.13 -3.93
N GLU A 59 12.99 -5.59 -4.91
CA GLU A 59 13.45 -6.56 -5.91
C GLU A 59 14.57 -5.99 -6.79
N GLU A 60 14.44 -4.74 -7.24
CA GLU A 60 15.47 -4.03 -8.02
C GLU A 60 16.79 -3.92 -7.23
N LEU A 61 16.75 -3.44 -5.98
CA LEU A 61 17.93 -3.36 -5.11
C LEU A 61 18.62 -4.72 -4.93
N ARG A 62 17.84 -5.80 -4.84
CA ARG A 62 18.39 -7.16 -4.72
C ARG A 62 19.03 -7.63 -6.03
N LEU A 63 18.47 -7.25 -7.18
CA LEU A 63 19.03 -7.58 -8.48
C LEU A 63 20.36 -6.85 -8.69
N ASP A 64 20.44 -5.57 -8.34
CA ASP A 64 21.67 -4.79 -8.43
C ASP A 64 22.78 -5.39 -7.55
N ALA A 65 22.45 -5.75 -6.30
CA ALA A 65 23.39 -6.42 -5.40
C ALA A 65 23.83 -7.81 -5.92
N LEU A 66 22.96 -8.51 -6.66
CA LEU A 66 23.31 -9.77 -7.31
C LEU A 66 24.24 -9.55 -8.52
N VAL A 67 23.98 -8.53 -9.32
CA VAL A 67 24.84 -8.13 -10.45
C VAL A 67 26.23 -7.73 -9.95
N GLU A 68 26.30 -6.87 -8.93
CA GLU A 68 27.58 -6.45 -8.34
C GLU A 68 28.41 -7.66 -7.86
N ARG A 69 27.75 -8.63 -7.21
CA ARG A 69 28.41 -9.89 -6.81
C ARG A 69 28.87 -10.75 -7.99
N LEU A 70 28.10 -10.81 -9.08
CA LEU A 70 28.46 -11.57 -10.28
C LEU A 70 29.58 -10.89 -11.09
N GLU A 71 29.65 -9.56 -11.07
CA GLU A 71 30.72 -8.79 -11.71
C GLU A 71 32.02 -8.84 -10.90
N THR A 72 31.91 -8.89 -9.56
CA THR A 72 33.05 -9.02 -8.65
C THR A 72 33.55 -10.46 -8.46
N ASP A 73 32.74 -11.46 -8.83
CA ASP A 73 33.15 -12.88 -8.88
C ASP A 73 33.16 -13.43 -10.33
N PRO A 74 34.27 -13.28 -11.08
CA PRO A 74 34.44 -13.88 -12.39
C PRO A 74 34.58 -15.42 -12.36
N GLY A 75 34.46 -16.06 -11.20
CA GLY A 75 34.87 -17.42 -10.90
C GLY A 75 33.89 -18.56 -11.24
N ARG A 76 32.92 -18.38 -12.15
CA ARG A 76 32.12 -19.50 -12.68
C ARG A 76 31.96 -19.48 -14.21
N ARG A 77 33.07 -19.28 -14.90
CA ARG A 77 33.30 -19.82 -16.26
C ARG A 77 34.37 -20.91 -16.17
N ALA A 78 33.98 -22.08 -15.68
CA ALA A 78 34.73 -23.34 -15.79
C ALA A 78 33.72 -24.47 -16.00
#